data_AF-A0A1J4XYE2-F1
#
_entry.id   AF-A0A1J4XYE2-F1
#
_cell.length_a   1.000
_cell.length_b   1.000
_cell.length_c   1.000
_cell.angle_alpha   90.00
_cell.angle_beta   90.00
_cell.angle_gamma   90.00
#
_symmetry.space_group_name_H-M   'P 1'
#
loop_
_entity.id
_entity.type
_entity.pdbx_description
1 polymer ?
#
loop_
_entity_poly.entity_id
_entity_poly.type
_entity_poly.pdbx_seq_one_letter_code
_entity_poly.pdbx_strand_id
1 'polypeptide(L)'
;MRKEIDKQGRTLYIFHRGVAQGGNVYVHKTKGESIKERDRLRNALNKQAAELDLIDTTIKVYNTIIFIFFHMPKKLSQLELENSIQETIKPFGNWDEENAFMAIYDPQERFIRKDLERWGCNYDDG
;
A
#
# COMPACT_ATOMS: atom_id res chain seq x y z
N MET A 1 -0.08 -20.90 -20.01
CA MET A 1 1.21 -20.95 -19.29
C MET A 1 2.23 -21.55 -20.25
N ARG A 2 3.27 -20.80 -20.62
CA ARG A 2 4.33 -21.26 -21.52
C ARG A 2 5.59 -21.53 -20.70
N LYS A 3 6.20 -22.70 -20.88
CA LYS A 3 7.52 -23.01 -20.32
C LYS A 3 8.57 -22.57 -21.34
N GLU A 4 9.53 -21.78 -20.91
CA GLU A 4 10.74 -21.47 -21.69
C GLU A 4 11.97 -21.83 -20.87
N ILE A 5 13.04 -22.21 -21.56
CA ILE A 5 14.34 -22.47 -20.92
C ILE A 5 15.26 -21.33 -21.34
N ASP A 6 15.81 -20.60 -20.38
CA ASP A 6 16.70 -19.49 -20.67
C ASP A 6 18.08 -19.96 -21.16
N LYS A 7 18.92 -19.01 -21.57
CA LYS A 7 20.28 -19.28 -22.08
C LYS A 7 21.21 -19.95 -21.06
N GLN A 8 20.80 -20.06 -19.80
CA GLN A 8 21.54 -20.64 -18.69
C GLN A 8 20.91 -21.96 -18.22
N GLY A 9 19.91 -22.49 -18.94
CA GLY A 9 19.28 -23.78 -18.66
C GLY A 9 18.17 -23.72 -17.60
N ARG A 10 17.73 -22.54 -17.17
CA ARG A 10 16.70 -22.40 -16.13
C ARG A 10 15.31 -22.40 -16.75
N THR A 11 14.37 -23.14 -16.16
CA THR A 11 12.98 -23.18 -16.61
C THR A 11 12.21 -21.97 -16.10
N LEU A 12 11.77 -21.11 -17.02
CA LEU A 12 10.92 -19.95 -16.78
C LEU A 12 9.46 -20.29 -17.11
N TYR A 13 8.56 -19.95 -16.21
CA TYR A 13 7.11 -20.08 -16.38
C TYR A 13 6.54 -18.73 -16.78
N ILE A 14 6.24 -18.56 -18.08
CA ILE A 14 5.66 -17.33 -18.61
C ILE A 14 4.14 -17.48 -18.63
N PHE A 15 3.47 -16.69 -17.80
CA PHE A 15 2.02 -16.56 -17.80
C PHE A 15 1.63 -15.50 -18.84
N HIS A 16 0.86 -15.89 -19.86
CA HIS A 16 0.27 -14.93 -20.78
C HIS A 16 -0.70 -14.05 -19.98
N ARG A 17 -0.40 -12.74 -19.90
CA ARG A 17 -1.00 -11.68 -19.03
C ARG A 17 -0.39 -11.63 -17.62
N GLY A 18 0.78 -10.97 -17.55
CA GLY A 18 1.49 -10.66 -16.32
C GLY A 18 0.90 -9.48 -15.56
N VAL A 19 -0.24 -9.68 -14.90
CA VAL A 19 -0.57 -8.93 -13.69
C VAL A 19 -0.40 -9.93 -12.55
N ALA A 20 0.50 -9.66 -11.63
CA ALA A 20 0.52 -10.38 -10.36
C ALA A 20 -0.84 -10.15 -9.71
N GLN A 21 -1.71 -11.16 -9.71
CA GLN A 21 -2.91 -11.10 -8.89
C GLN A 21 -2.46 -11.04 -7.43
N GLY A 22 -2.92 -10.03 -6.71
CA GLY A 22 -2.64 -9.83 -5.30
C GLY A 22 -1.75 -8.63 -5.02
N GLY A 23 -2.19 -7.75 -4.11
CA GLY A 23 -1.40 -6.66 -3.54
C GLY A 23 -1.48 -6.66 -2.02
N ASN A 24 -0.97 -5.60 -1.42
CA ASN A 24 -0.97 -5.36 0.02
C ASN A 24 -1.69 -4.04 0.31
N VAL A 25 -2.29 -3.98 1.48
CA VAL A 25 -2.87 -2.76 2.03
C VAL A 25 -2.35 -2.56 3.45
N TYR A 26 -1.90 -1.35 3.72
CA TYR A 26 -1.61 -0.86 5.06
C TYR A 26 -2.66 0.17 5.45
N VAL A 27 -3.22 0.02 6.65
CA VAL A 27 -4.27 0.88 7.19
C VAL A 27 -3.88 1.35 8.58
N HIS A 28 -4.01 2.65 8.84
CA HIS A 28 -3.75 3.20 10.17
C HIS A 28 -4.67 4.37 10.46
N LYS A 29 -5.31 4.35 11.62
CA LYS A 29 -6.22 5.38 12.09
C LYS A 29 -5.61 6.19 13.22
N THR A 30 -6.10 7.40 13.40
CA THR A 30 -5.82 8.23 14.57
C THR A 30 -6.66 7.80 15.78
N LYS A 31 -6.26 8.22 16.99
CA LYS A 31 -7.02 8.04 18.24
C LYS A 31 -8.24 8.99 18.32
N GLY A 32 -8.97 9.15 17.21
CA GLY A 32 -10.18 9.99 17.11
C GLY A 32 -9.94 11.45 16.73
N GLU A 33 -8.69 11.89 16.59
CA GLU A 33 -8.32 13.25 16.17
C GLU A 33 -8.16 13.36 14.65
N SER A 34 -8.36 14.56 14.09
CA SER A 34 -8.09 14.76 12.66
C SER A 34 -6.59 14.79 12.36
N ILE A 35 -6.21 14.17 11.25
CA ILE A 35 -4.86 14.21 10.69
C ILE A 35 -4.50 15.66 10.32
N LYS A 36 -3.37 16.13 10.84
CA LYS A 36 -2.82 17.46 10.56
C LYS A 36 -2.13 17.45 9.20
N GLU A 37 -2.27 18.55 8.46
CA GLU A 37 -1.51 18.80 7.22
C GLU A 37 -1.57 17.63 6.20
N ARG A 38 -2.77 17.12 5.91
CA ARG A 38 -3.00 15.92 5.07
C ARG A 38 -2.21 15.89 3.76
N ASP A 39 -2.06 17.02 3.08
CA ASP A 39 -1.29 17.09 1.83
C ASP A 39 0.22 16.90 2.05
N ARG A 40 0.77 17.41 3.16
CA ARG A 40 2.17 17.16 3.54
C ARG A 40 2.38 15.71 3.93
N LEU A 41 1.43 15.10 4.67
CA LEU A 41 1.45 13.67 4.96
C LEU A 41 1.43 12.85 3.67
N ARG A 42 0.52 13.16 2.73
CA ARG A 42 0.43 12.46 1.45
C ARG A 42 1.76 12.53 0.69
N ASN A 43 2.41 13.70 0.66
CA ASN A 43 3.72 13.86 0.01
C ASN A 43 4.83 13.08 0.72
N ALA A 44 4.85 13.08 2.06
CA ALA A 44 5.81 12.32 2.85
C ALA A 44 5.67 10.80 2.61
N LEU A 45 4.43 10.30 2.61
CA LEU A 45 4.13 8.90 2.32
C LEU A 45 4.50 8.52 0.88
N ASN A 46 4.25 9.38 -0.12
CA ASN A 46 4.67 9.11 -1.50
C ASN A 46 6.21 9.03 -1.62
N LYS A 47 6.93 9.92 -0.93
CA LYS A 47 8.39 9.86 -0.87
C LYS A 47 8.86 8.57 -0.20
N GLN A 48 8.27 8.20 0.92
CA GLN A 48 8.62 6.97 1.64
C GLN A 48 8.34 5.72 0.81
N ALA A 49 7.21 5.68 0.09
CA ALA A 49 6.85 4.60 -0.81
C ALA A 49 7.90 4.41 -1.92
N ALA A 50 8.42 5.51 -2.47
CA ALA A 50 9.50 5.47 -3.45
C ALA A 50 10.82 4.98 -2.83
N GLU A 51 11.17 5.42 -1.62
CA GLU A 51 12.38 4.96 -0.90
C GLU A 51 12.34 3.46 -0.56
N LEU A 52 11.14 2.93 -0.30
CA LEU A 52 10.91 1.52 -0.02
C LEU A 52 10.73 0.65 -1.28
N ASP A 53 10.84 1.24 -2.48
CA ASP A 53 10.60 0.58 -3.78
C ASP A 53 9.21 -0.10 -3.86
N LEU A 54 8.16 0.53 -3.31
CA LEU A 54 6.79 0.03 -3.41
C LEU A 54 6.25 0.18 -4.84
N ILE A 55 5.58 -0.86 -5.35
CA ILE A 55 5.11 -0.91 -6.74
C ILE A 55 3.62 -0.61 -6.79
N ASP A 56 3.18 0.14 -7.82
CA ASP A 56 1.79 0.54 -8.06
C ASP A 56 1.10 1.13 -6.81
N THR A 57 1.82 2.02 -6.12
CA THR A 57 1.38 2.59 -4.85
C THR A 57 0.22 3.58 -5.05
N THR A 58 -0.86 3.39 -4.30
CA THR A 58 -1.97 4.34 -4.15
C THR A 58 -2.13 4.69 -2.68
N ILE A 59 -2.04 5.98 -2.35
CA ILE A 59 -2.18 6.50 -0.99
C ILE A 59 -3.46 7.33 -0.87
N LYS A 60 -4.27 7.00 0.14
CA LYS A 60 -5.49 7.72 0.50
C LYS A 60 -5.42 8.21 1.93
N VAL A 61 -5.65 9.51 2.11
CA VAL A 61 -5.56 10.21 3.39
C VAL A 61 -6.90 10.87 3.67
N TYR A 62 -7.69 10.20 4.52
CA TYR A 62 -8.95 10.71 5.01
C TYR A 62 -8.74 11.63 6.21
N ASN A 63 -9.83 12.03 6.86
CA ASN A 63 -9.74 12.90 8.05
C ASN A 63 -9.05 12.21 9.23
N THR A 64 -9.27 10.91 9.44
CA THR A 64 -8.81 10.19 10.64
C THR A 64 -8.13 8.87 10.32
N ILE A 65 -7.99 8.51 9.05
CA ILE A 65 -7.48 7.20 8.63
C ILE A 65 -6.70 7.32 7.33
N ILE A 66 -5.66 6.51 7.19
CA ILE A 66 -4.90 6.38 5.95
C ILE A 66 -5.01 4.96 5.41
N PHE A 67 -4.93 4.86 4.09
CA PHE A 67 -4.82 3.61 3.36
C PHE A 67 -3.67 3.73 2.36
N ILE A 68 -2.81 2.72 2.34
CA ILE A 68 -1.71 2.61 1.38
C ILE A 68 -1.86 1.25 0.70
N PHE A 69 -2.21 1.27 -0.59
CA PHE A 69 -2.32 0.09 -1.43
C PHE A 69 -1.07 -0.02 -2.30
N PHE A 70 -0.44 -1.18 -2.35
CA PHE A 70 0.83 -1.35 -3.08
C PHE A 70 1.13 -2.82 -3.31
N HIS A 71 2.12 -3.13 -4.15
CA HIS A 71 2.80 -4.42 -4.12
C HIS A 71 4.14 -4.29 -3.39
N MET A 72 4.40 -5.24 -2.52
CA MET A 72 5.61 -5.26 -1.71
C MET A 72 6.80 -5.89 -2.46
N PRO A 73 7.98 -5.25 -2.50
CA PRO A 73 9.16 -5.86 -3.08
C PRO A 73 9.67 -7.01 -2.20
N LYS A 74 10.16 -8.10 -2.82
CA LYS A 74 10.60 -9.32 -2.13
C LYS A 74 11.65 -9.13 -1.04
N LYS A 75 12.44 -8.05 -1.13
CA LYS A 75 13.53 -7.73 -0.21
C LYS A 75 13.08 -7.00 1.05
N LEU A 76 11.88 -6.40 1.03
CA LEU A 76 11.36 -5.61 2.14
C LEU A 76 10.57 -6.54 3.06
N SER A 77 10.80 -6.47 4.37
CA SER A 77 9.99 -7.17 5.35
C SER A 77 8.80 -6.31 5.81
N GLN A 78 7.72 -6.96 6.24
CA GLN A 78 6.52 -6.27 6.71
C GLN A 78 6.84 -5.35 7.89
N LEU A 79 7.69 -5.80 8.80
CA LEU A 79 8.11 -5.03 9.96
C LEU A 79 8.89 -3.76 9.58
N GLU A 80 9.80 -3.84 8.60
CA GLU A 80 10.54 -2.67 8.11
C GLU A 80 9.61 -1.63 7.47
N LEU A 81 8.64 -2.10 6.68
CA LEU A 81 7.62 -1.26 6.07
C LEU A 81 6.76 -0.57 7.15
N GLU A 82 6.21 -1.32 8.10
CA GLU A 82 5.35 -0.78 9.16
C GLU A 82 6.09 0.26 10.00
N ASN A 83 7.31 -0.05 10.44
CA ASN A 83 8.13 0.89 11.22
C ASN A 83 8.42 2.18 10.43
N SER A 84 8.74 2.05 9.14
CA SER A 84 9.04 3.19 8.27
C SER A 84 7.81 4.09 8.08
N ILE A 85 6.64 3.50 7.83
CA ILE A 85 5.39 4.25 7.71
C ILE A 85 5.05 4.92 9.06
N GLN A 86 5.12 4.18 10.17
CA GLN A 86 4.80 4.72 11.50
C GLN A 86 5.66 5.93 11.87
N GLU A 87 6.98 5.89 11.63
CA GLU A 87 7.84 7.05 11.87
C GLU A 87 7.52 8.21 10.91
N THR A 88 7.12 7.91 9.66
CA THR A 88 6.71 8.94 8.69
C THR A 88 5.44 9.67 9.12
N ILE A 89 4.44 8.95 9.63
CA ILE A 89 3.13 9.53 9.95
C ILE A 89 3.08 10.22 11.31
N LYS A 90 3.98 9.85 12.23
CA LYS A 90 4.03 10.31 13.63
C LYS A 90 3.92 11.83 13.81
N PRO A 91 4.53 12.71 12.98
CA PRO A 91 4.38 14.16 13.13
C PRO A 91 2.98 14.69 12.80
N PHE A 92 2.16 13.92 12.08
CA PHE A 92 0.90 14.38 11.48
C PHE A 92 -0.33 14.07 12.32
N GLY A 93 -0.20 13.37 13.46
CA GLY A 93 -1.35 13.04 14.28
C GLY A 93 -1.01 12.16 15.48
N ASN A 94 -2.01 11.95 16.32
CA ASN A 94 -1.97 10.95 17.38
C ASN A 94 -2.55 9.65 16.85
N TRP A 95 -1.69 8.70 16.51
CA TRP A 95 -2.06 7.44 15.85
C TRP A 95 -2.45 6.37 16.85
N ASP A 96 -3.37 5.49 16.44
CA ASP A 96 -3.68 4.28 17.22
C ASP A 96 -2.42 3.40 17.33
N GLU A 97 -2.33 2.55 18.34
CA GLU A 97 -1.21 1.59 18.42
C GLU A 97 -1.40 0.45 17.43
N GLU A 98 -2.66 0.13 17.12
CA GLU A 98 -3.01 -0.88 16.15
C GLU A 98 -3.02 -0.32 14.72
N ASN A 99 -2.38 -1.05 13.82
CA ASN A 99 -2.49 -0.88 12.39
C ASN A 99 -2.93 -2.21 11.77
N ALA A 100 -3.45 -2.16 10.55
CA ALA A 100 -3.83 -3.36 9.81
C ALA A 100 -2.99 -3.48 8.54
N PHE A 101 -2.37 -4.65 8.37
CA PHE A 101 -1.70 -5.05 7.15
C PHE A 101 -2.39 -6.29 6.58
N MET A 102 -2.86 -6.21 5.33
CA MET A 102 -3.62 -7.29 4.71
C MET A 102 -3.23 -7.48 3.25
N ALA A 103 -3.53 -8.66 2.70
CA ALA A 103 -3.49 -8.89 1.27
C ALA A 103 -4.80 -8.44 0.62
N ILE A 104 -4.72 -7.85 -0.57
CA ILE A 104 -5.87 -7.48 -1.41
C ILE A 104 -5.78 -8.16 -2.76
N TYR A 105 -6.89 -8.24 -3.48
CA TYR A 105 -6.95 -8.97 -4.75
C TYR A 105 -6.15 -8.28 -5.88
N ASP A 106 -6.22 -6.96 -5.98
CA ASP A 106 -5.56 -6.18 -7.03
C ASP A 106 -5.53 -4.69 -6.61
N PRO A 107 -4.35 -4.02 -6.56
CA PRO A 107 -4.25 -2.61 -6.20
C PRO A 107 -4.57 -1.64 -7.34
N GLN A 108 -5.12 -2.09 -8.47
CA GLN A 108 -5.64 -1.16 -9.48
C GLN A 108 -6.79 -0.30 -8.91
N GLU A 109 -6.88 0.97 -9.33
CA GLU A 109 -7.86 1.94 -8.84
C GLU A 109 -9.29 1.40 -8.78
N ARG A 110 -9.76 0.73 -9.83
CA ARG A 110 -11.13 0.18 -9.91
C ARG A 110 -11.45 -0.82 -8.78
N PHE A 111 -10.45 -1.54 -8.29
CA PHE A 111 -10.60 -2.52 -7.21
C PHE A 111 -10.39 -1.84 -5.86
N ILE A 112 -9.43 -0.91 -5.76
CA ILE A 112 -9.28 -0.05 -4.58
C ILE A 112 -10.59 0.68 -4.25
N ARG A 113 -11.27 1.26 -5.26
CA ARG A 113 -12.59 1.91 -5.08
C ARG A 113 -13.58 0.97 -4.39
N LYS A 114 -13.69 -0.28 -4.86
CA LYS A 114 -14.57 -1.30 -4.28
C LYS A 114 -14.15 -1.71 -2.87
N ASP A 115 -12.85 -1.83 -2.61
CA ASP A 115 -12.34 -2.23 -1.30
C ASP A 115 -12.52 -1.10 -0.26
N LEU A 116 -12.33 0.16 -0.65
CA LEU A 116 -12.65 1.31 0.19
C LEU A 116 -14.16 1.42 0.46
N GLU A 117 -15.01 1.24 -0.56
CA GLU A 117 -16.47 1.23 -0.38
C GLU A 117 -16.91 0.14 0.62
N ARG A 118 -16.33 -1.06 0.53
CA ARG A 118 -16.56 -2.16 1.50
C ARG A 118 -16.17 -1.79 2.92
N TRP A 119 -15.21 -0.89 3.08
CA TRP A 119 -14.74 -0.38 4.37
C TRP A 119 -15.42 0.93 4.77
N GLY A 120 -16.47 1.34 4.06
CA GLY A 120 -17.26 2.54 4.37
C GLY A 120 -16.57 3.85 4.00
N CYS A 121 -15.57 3.83 3.10
CA CYS A 121 -14.83 5.00 2.65
C CYS A 121 -15.13 5.29 1.17
N ASN A 122 -15.34 6.56 0.82
CA ASN A 122 -15.43 6.99 -0.58
C ASN A 122 -14.01 7.28 -1.11
N TYR A 123 -13.63 6.69 -2.24
CA TYR A 123 -12.29 6.89 -2.82
C TYR A 123 -11.94 8.35 -3.07
N ASP A 124 -12.89 9.18 -3.48
CA ASP A 124 -12.63 10.57 -3.90
C ASP A 124 -12.47 11.54 -2.72
N ASP A 125 -12.80 11.10 -1.50
CA ASP A 125 -12.65 11.89 -0.27
C ASP A 125 -11.23 11.82 0.34
N GLY A 126 -10.39 10.89 -0.14
CA GLY A 126 -9.06 10.58 0.38
C GLY A 126 -7.89 10.88 -0.55
#